data_AF-A0A7G8WBK5-F1
#
_entry.id   AF-A0A7G8WBK5-F1
#
_cell.length_a   1.000
_cell.length_b   1.000
_cell.length_c   1.000
_cell.angle_alpha   90.00
_cell.angle_beta   90.00
_cell.angle_gamma   90.00
#
_symmetry.space_group_name_H-M   'P 1'
#
loop_
_entity.id
_entity.type
_entity.pdbx_description
1 polymer ?
#
loop_
_entity_poly.entity_id
_entity_poly.type
_entity_poly.pdbx_seq_one_letter_code
_entity_poly.pdbx_strand_id
1 'polypeptide(L)'
;MNRLILIFGFFILLISCKSTKISYESEFKISDDSVNLYAFIGKKISVLEFDPNENNTEVVTDTVFGKVFKSTPYIMDYAFKCKYRIEKNVFNELKTKTIDFVAYDHYGIAKFKNYKYVILYISLDKEDGNYYHQKYQFDPVERTKNGTWQGLNGESIESLFNDKKNGVLTARGLFDK
;
A
#
# COMPACT_ATOMS: atom_id res chain seq x y z
N MET A 1 75.97 -24.89 -19.15
CA MET A 1 75.44 -24.70 -17.79
C MET A 1 74.53 -23.48 -17.76
N ASN A 2 73.26 -23.75 -17.44
CA ASN A 2 72.19 -22.91 -16.91
C ASN A 2 71.77 -21.60 -17.61
N ARG A 3 70.60 -21.75 -18.24
CA ARG A 3 69.64 -20.73 -18.69
C ARG A 3 69.22 -19.81 -17.55
N LEU A 4 69.01 -18.53 -17.83
CA LEU A 4 68.10 -17.68 -17.04
C LEU A 4 67.29 -16.81 -18.01
N ILE A 5 66.13 -17.34 -18.40
CA ILE A 5 65.06 -16.60 -19.08
C ILE A 5 64.26 -15.93 -17.96
N LEU A 6 64.37 -14.61 -17.82
CA LEU A 6 63.51 -13.84 -16.92
C LEU A 6 62.34 -13.30 -17.74
N ILE A 7 61.21 -13.94 -17.50
CA ILE A 7 59.93 -13.76 -18.18
C ILE A 7 59.39 -12.36 -17.90
N PHE A 8 59.12 -11.63 -18.99
CA PHE A 8 58.36 -10.39 -19.02
C PHE A 8 56.91 -10.70 -18.58
N GLY A 9 56.63 -10.57 -17.28
CA GLY A 9 55.29 -10.74 -16.73
C GLY A 9 54.44 -9.51 -16.99
N PHE A 10 53.66 -9.58 -18.07
CA PHE A 10 52.60 -8.62 -18.41
C PHE A 10 51.64 -8.47 -17.22
N PHE A 11 51.73 -7.36 -16.50
CA PHE A 11 50.79 -7.01 -15.44
C PHE A 11 49.49 -6.55 -16.11
N ILE A 12 48.66 -7.52 -16.52
CA ILE A 12 47.31 -7.24 -17.03
C ILE A 12 46.49 -6.76 -15.84
N LEU A 13 46.28 -5.45 -15.79
CA LEU A 13 45.24 -4.78 -15.01
C LEU A 13 43.88 -5.40 -15.35
N LEU A 14 43.49 -6.44 -14.61
CA LEU A 14 42.09 -6.85 -14.52
C LEU A 14 41.39 -5.81 -13.66
N ILE A 15 41.08 -4.66 -14.28
CA ILE A 15 39.98 -3.81 -13.83
C ILE A 15 38.74 -4.70 -14.01
N SER A 16 38.43 -5.45 -12.96
CA SER A 16 37.17 -6.13 -12.82
C SER A 16 36.12 -5.03 -12.78
N CYS A 17 35.57 -4.68 -13.95
CA CYS A 17 34.29 -4.03 -14.06
C CYS A 17 33.28 -4.95 -13.35
N LYS A 18 33.09 -4.74 -12.05
CA LYS A 18 31.80 -5.00 -11.44
C LYS A 18 30.87 -4.05 -12.15
N SER A 19 30.29 -4.51 -13.26
CA SER A 19 29.09 -3.91 -13.82
C SER A 19 28.05 -4.09 -12.73
N THR A 20 27.96 -3.10 -11.86
CA THR A 20 26.77 -2.85 -11.06
C THR A 20 25.68 -2.69 -12.09
N LYS A 21 24.92 -3.75 -12.34
CA LYS A 21 23.59 -3.63 -12.92
C LYS A 21 22.80 -2.83 -11.89
N ILE A 22 22.93 -1.52 -11.95
CA ILE A 22 22.00 -0.59 -11.34
C ILE A 22 20.72 -0.88 -12.12
N SER A 23 19.88 -1.76 -11.59
CA SER A 23 18.49 -1.77 -11.98
C SER A 23 17.99 -0.40 -11.58
N TYR A 24 17.87 0.50 -12.54
CA TYR A 24 17.10 1.72 -12.35
C TYR A 24 15.67 1.27 -12.10
N GLU A 25 15.37 0.97 -10.84
CA GLU A 25 14.02 0.94 -10.36
C GLU A 25 13.51 2.35 -10.59
N SER A 26 12.55 2.55 -11.50
CA SER A 26 11.87 3.83 -11.56
C SER A 26 11.21 4.03 -10.20
N GLU A 27 11.78 4.92 -9.39
CA GLU A 27 11.30 5.27 -8.06
C GLU A 27 10.11 6.21 -8.18
N PHE A 28 9.05 5.79 -8.88
CA PHE A 28 7.80 6.53 -8.84
C PHE A 28 7.32 6.58 -7.39
N LYS A 29 7.50 7.73 -6.77
CA LYS A 29 7.06 8.11 -5.43
C LYS A 29 6.71 9.59 -5.50
N ILE A 30 5.48 9.91 -5.16
CA ILE A 30 5.01 11.28 -5.00
C ILE A 30 4.73 11.51 -3.52
N SER A 31 4.99 12.72 -3.03
CA SER A 31 4.61 13.11 -1.68
C SER A 31 3.85 14.43 -1.72
N ASP A 32 2.76 14.48 -0.97
CA ASP A 32 1.98 15.66 -0.65
C ASP A 32 1.29 15.42 0.70
N ASP A 33 1.97 15.90 1.75
CA ASP A 33 1.54 15.70 3.14
C ASP A 33 0.26 16.50 3.48
N SER A 34 -0.21 17.39 2.59
CA SER A 34 -1.50 18.06 2.75
C SER A 34 -2.69 17.13 2.47
N VAL A 35 -2.46 16.07 1.67
CA VAL A 35 -3.47 15.07 1.32
C VAL A 35 -3.40 13.89 2.28
N ASN A 36 -4.51 13.61 2.98
CA ASN A 36 -4.63 12.44 3.85
C ASN A 36 -4.85 11.14 3.05
N LEU A 37 -3.82 10.73 2.32
CA LEU A 37 -3.77 9.50 1.56
C LEU A 37 -2.36 8.93 1.63
N TYR A 38 -2.26 7.62 1.72
CA TYR A 38 -1.05 6.85 1.56
C TYR A 38 -1.32 5.75 0.55
N ALA A 39 -0.48 5.64 -0.48
CA ALA A 39 -0.53 4.55 -1.43
C ALA A 39 0.77 3.76 -1.37
N PHE A 40 0.69 2.43 -1.33
CA PHE A 40 1.86 1.57 -1.24
C PHE A 40 1.62 0.23 -1.92
N ILE A 41 2.69 -0.34 -2.48
CA ILE A 41 2.70 -1.74 -2.92
C ILE A 41 2.87 -2.60 -1.67
N GLY A 42 1.82 -3.33 -1.32
CA GLY A 42 1.76 -4.22 -0.18
C GLY A 42 1.82 -5.69 -0.58
N LYS A 43 2.60 -6.49 0.17
CA LYS A 43 2.49 -7.95 0.17
C LYS A 43 1.58 -8.38 1.30
N LYS A 44 0.53 -9.13 0.97
CA LYS A 44 -0.44 -9.63 1.95
C LYS A 44 0.24 -10.50 3.02
N ILE A 45 0.00 -10.18 4.29
CA ILE A 45 0.34 -11.04 5.43
C ILE A 45 -0.94 -11.71 5.94
N SER A 46 -1.97 -10.93 6.29
CA SER A 46 -3.27 -11.44 6.73
C SER A 46 -4.42 -10.50 6.39
N VAL A 47 -5.60 -11.07 6.17
CA VAL A 47 -6.88 -10.36 6.05
C VAL A 47 -7.89 -11.19 6.84
N LEU A 48 -8.28 -10.69 8.01
CA LEU A 48 -9.15 -11.40 8.95
C LEU A 48 -10.46 -10.64 9.07
N GLU A 49 -11.56 -11.32 8.82
CA GLU A 49 -12.91 -10.77 9.01
C GLU A 49 -13.24 -10.65 10.50
N PHE A 50 -14.00 -9.62 10.86
CA PHE A 50 -14.57 -9.46 12.20
C PHE A 50 -15.96 -8.82 12.10
N ASP A 51 -16.79 -9.00 13.12
CA ASP A 51 -18.11 -8.38 13.19
C ASP A 51 -17.97 -6.92 13.69
N PRO A 52 -18.25 -5.90 12.85
CA PRO A 52 -18.18 -4.51 13.28
C PRO A 52 -19.34 -4.13 14.21
N ASN A 53 -20.35 -4.97 14.36
CA ASN A 53 -21.49 -4.76 15.25
C ASN A 53 -21.30 -5.43 16.62
N GLU A 54 -20.15 -6.09 16.86
CA GLU A 54 -19.87 -6.69 18.15
C GLU A 54 -19.81 -5.60 19.24
N ASN A 55 -20.68 -5.70 20.25
CA ASN A 55 -20.79 -4.76 21.37
C ASN A 55 -21.16 -3.29 20.99
N ASN A 56 -21.87 -3.08 19.88
CA ASN A 56 -22.27 -1.76 19.36
C ASN A 56 -23.44 -1.08 20.10
N THR A 57 -23.72 -1.41 21.35
CA THR A 57 -24.82 -0.76 22.10
C THR A 57 -24.32 0.48 22.83
N GLU A 58 -24.91 1.62 22.50
CA GLU A 58 -24.60 2.91 23.10
C GLU A 58 -25.79 3.43 23.92
N VAL A 59 -25.50 4.16 25.00
CA VAL A 59 -26.52 4.86 25.76
C VAL A 59 -26.61 6.28 25.21
N VAL A 60 -27.74 6.60 24.60
CA VAL A 60 -27.99 7.90 23.99
C VAL A 60 -29.01 8.66 24.84
N THR A 61 -28.72 9.92 25.10
CA THR A 61 -29.62 10.84 25.80
C THR A 61 -30.26 11.77 24.79
N ASP A 62 -31.58 11.74 24.71
CA ASP A 62 -32.38 12.74 24.00
C ASP A 62 -32.20 14.11 24.68
N THR A 63 -31.56 15.05 24.00
CA THR A 63 -31.33 16.40 24.52
C THR A 63 -32.57 17.30 24.48
N VAL A 64 -33.62 16.91 23.74
CA VAL A 64 -34.89 17.64 23.64
C VAL A 64 -35.85 17.24 24.77
N PHE A 65 -35.93 15.94 25.08
CA PHE A 65 -36.88 15.39 26.07
C PHE A 65 -36.22 14.84 27.34
N GLY A 66 -34.89 14.84 27.44
CA GLY A 66 -34.14 14.32 28.60
C GLY A 66 -34.25 12.80 28.77
N LYS A 67 -34.71 12.08 27.75
CA LYS A 67 -34.98 10.65 27.82
C LYS A 67 -33.73 9.85 27.43
N VAL A 68 -33.39 8.86 28.25
CA VAL A 68 -32.27 7.95 27.97
C VAL A 68 -32.81 6.73 27.23
N PHE A 69 -32.17 6.35 26.13
CA PHE A 69 -32.44 5.11 25.40
C PHE A 69 -31.15 4.41 24.99
N LYS A 70 -31.25 3.08 24.82
CA LYS A 70 -30.16 2.29 24.24
C LYS A 70 -30.29 2.34 22.72
N SER A 71 -29.25 2.80 22.04
CA SER A 71 -29.11 2.76 20.59
C SER A 71 -28.17 1.63 20.21
N THR A 72 -28.45 0.97 19.09
CA THR A 72 -27.62 -0.10 18.55
C THR A 72 -27.34 0.22 17.08
N PRO A 73 -26.46 1.19 16.78
CA PRO A 73 -26.11 1.54 15.40
C PRO A 73 -25.62 0.31 14.64
N TYR A 74 -26.23 0.01 13.50
CA TYR A 74 -25.91 -1.20 12.73
C TYR A 74 -25.09 -0.85 11.48
N ILE A 75 -23.87 -1.37 11.43
CA ILE A 75 -22.95 -1.29 10.29
C ILE A 75 -23.30 -2.43 9.31
N MET A 76 -23.75 -2.04 8.12
CA MET A 76 -24.14 -2.97 7.05
C MET A 76 -22.95 -3.51 6.23
N ASP A 77 -21.74 -3.03 6.52
CA ASP A 77 -20.53 -3.49 5.85
C ASP A 77 -19.90 -4.66 6.60
N TYR A 78 -19.25 -5.55 5.85
CA TYR A 78 -18.31 -6.50 6.41
C TYR A 78 -17.00 -5.80 6.73
N ALA A 79 -16.37 -6.15 7.84
CA ALA A 79 -15.15 -5.51 8.30
C ALA A 79 -13.97 -6.47 8.34
N PHE A 80 -12.80 -5.96 7.98
CA PHE A 80 -11.57 -6.75 7.87
C PHE A 80 -10.40 -6.06 8.55
N LYS A 81 -9.71 -6.78 9.44
CA LYS A 81 -8.38 -6.40 9.95
C LYS A 81 -7.32 -6.88 8.97
N CYS A 82 -6.62 -5.94 8.35
CA CYS A 82 -5.64 -6.21 7.31
C CYS A 82 -4.23 -5.93 7.81
N LYS A 83 -3.30 -6.86 7.53
CA LYS A 83 -1.87 -6.71 7.79
C LYS A 83 -1.09 -6.96 6.50
N TYR A 84 -0.25 -6.01 6.13
CA TYR A 84 0.54 -6.06 4.90
C TYR A 84 2.00 -5.67 5.16
N ARG A 85 2.93 -6.29 4.44
CA ARG A 85 4.32 -5.82 4.36
C ARG A 85 4.41 -4.76 3.27
N ILE A 86 5.02 -3.63 3.58
CA ILE A 86 5.27 -2.56 2.62
C ILE A 86 6.49 -2.96 1.77
N GLU A 87 6.29 -3.12 0.47
CA GLU A 87 7.37 -3.32 -0.51
C GLU A 87 7.90 -1.99 -1.02
N LYS A 88 6.99 -1.04 -1.29
CA LYS A 88 7.30 0.26 -1.86
C LYS A 88 6.21 1.28 -1.55
N ASN A 89 6.59 2.48 -1.15
CA ASN A 89 5.68 3.62 -1.05
C ASN A 89 5.46 4.22 -2.46
N VAL A 90 4.20 4.53 -2.80
CA VAL A 90 3.77 5.10 -4.09
C VAL A 90 3.34 6.56 -3.91
N PHE A 91 2.55 6.84 -2.87
CA PHE A 91 2.12 8.20 -2.51
C PHE A 91 2.18 8.38 -1.00
N ASN A 92 2.84 9.45 -0.54
CA ASN A 92 3.23 9.67 0.85
C ASN A 92 4.02 8.49 1.45
N GLU A 93 4.64 8.68 2.62
CA GLU A 93 5.56 7.69 3.18
C GLU A 93 5.04 7.05 4.46
N LEU A 94 4.88 5.73 4.42
CA LEU A 94 4.76 4.91 5.61
C LEU A 94 6.17 4.53 6.09
N LYS A 95 6.58 5.03 7.26
CA LYS A 95 7.91 4.82 7.85
C LYS A 95 8.04 3.48 8.59
N THR A 96 7.32 2.47 8.16
CA THR A 96 7.27 1.14 8.77
C THR A 96 7.48 0.06 7.72
N LYS A 97 7.86 -1.16 8.15
CA LYS A 97 7.97 -2.31 7.23
C LYS A 97 6.63 -3.02 7.02
N THR A 98 5.73 -2.88 7.97
CA THR A 98 4.42 -3.50 7.97
C THR A 98 3.39 -2.50 8.41
N ILE A 99 2.18 -2.64 7.90
CA ILE A 99 1.06 -1.77 8.21
C ILE A 99 -0.17 -2.59 8.54
N ASP A 100 -0.86 -2.15 9.58
CA ASP A 100 -2.17 -2.62 9.97
C ASP A 100 -3.21 -1.56 9.60
N PHE A 101 -4.32 -1.98 9.01
CA PHE A 101 -5.44 -1.10 8.66
C PHE A 101 -6.76 -1.86 8.68
N VAL A 102 -7.87 -1.13 8.78
CA VAL A 102 -9.22 -1.69 8.67
C VAL A 102 -9.77 -1.45 7.27
N ALA A 103 -10.44 -2.45 6.70
CA ALA A 103 -11.19 -2.31 5.46
C ALA A 103 -12.65 -2.68 5.67
N TYR A 104 -13.55 -1.98 4.98
CA TYR A 104 -14.98 -2.23 5.00
C TYR A 104 -15.46 -2.54 3.57
N ASP A 105 -16.33 -3.53 3.42
CA ASP A 105 -16.86 -3.95 2.13
C ASP A 105 -18.37 -4.23 2.21
N HIS A 106 -19.15 -3.59 1.35
CA HIS A 106 -20.61 -3.76 1.35
C HIS A 106 -21.05 -5.08 0.72
N TYR A 107 -20.24 -5.64 -0.18
CA TYR A 107 -20.53 -6.85 -0.93
C TYR A 107 -19.90 -8.09 -0.28
N GLY A 108 -19.38 -7.96 0.94
CA GLY A 108 -18.91 -9.05 1.78
C GLY A 108 -17.55 -9.64 1.43
N ILE A 109 -16.83 -9.08 0.45
CA ILE A 109 -15.53 -9.62 0.08
C ILE A 109 -14.55 -8.48 -0.23
N ALA A 110 -13.54 -8.33 0.63
CA ALA A 110 -12.35 -7.55 0.32
C ALA A 110 -11.58 -8.14 -0.89
N LYS A 111 -11.95 -7.76 -2.12
CA LYS A 111 -11.43 -8.37 -3.38
C LYS A 111 -9.91 -8.32 -3.50
N PHE A 112 -9.26 -7.30 -2.93
CA PHE A 112 -7.80 -7.20 -2.90
C PHE A 112 -7.14 -8.39 -2.17
N LYS A 113 -7.86 -9.10 -1.29
CA LYS A 113 -7.35 -10.27 -0.58
C LYS A 113 -6.94 -11.41 -1.52
N ASN A 114 -7.42 -11.42 -2.76
CA ASN A 114 -7.12 -12.49 -3.72
C ASN A 114 -5.73 -12.34 -4.37
N TYR A 115 -5.04 -11.22 -4.15
CA TYR A 115 -3.75 -10.93 -4.75
C TYR A 115 -2.62 -11.03 -3.73
N LYS A 116 -1.46 -11.53 -4.18
CA LYS A 116 -0.24 -11.61 -3.35
C LYS A 116 0.37 -10.22 -3.13
N TYR A 117 0.40 -9.42 -4.19
CA TYR A 117 0.89 -8.06 -4.22
C TYR A 117 -0.19 -7.14 -4.79
N VAL A 118 -0.35 -5.97 -4.19
CA VAL A 118 -1.42 -5.03 -4.51
C VAL A 118 -1.01 -3.62 -4.12
N ILE A 119 -1.36 -2.63 -4.93
CA ILE A 119 -1.36 -1.23 -4.51
C ILE A 119 -2.58 -1.03 -3.64
N LEU A 120 -2.37 -0.64 -2.38
CA LEU A 120 -3.42 -0.28 -1.44
C LEU A 120 -3.41 1.22 -1.20
N TYR A 121 -4.61 1.77 -1.04
CA TYR A 121 -4.85 3.19 -0.82
C TYR A 121 -5.50 3.30 0.56
N ILE A 122 -4.81 3.92 1.50
CA ILE A 122 -5.26 4.04 2.89
C ILE A 122 -5.23 5.50 3.34
N SER A 123 -6.06 5.86 4.29
CA SER A 123 -6.03 7.17 4.97
C SER A 123 -5.85 6.96 6.46
N LEU A 124 -5.32 7.98 7.13
CA LEU A 124 -5.17 7.98 8.58
C LEU A 124 -6.41 8.61 9.20
N ASP A 125 -7.08 7.91 10.08
CA ASP A 125 -8.01 8.54 11.01
C ASP A 125 -7.19 9.26 12.09
N LYS A 126 -7.38 10.57 12.21
CA LYS A 126 -6.60 11.43 13.10
C LYS A 126 -7.08 11.36 14.56
N GLU A 127 -8.28 10.84 14.80
CA GLU A 127 -8.86 10.75 16.13
C GLU A 127 -8.34 9.52 16.86
N ASP A 128 -8.32 8.37 16.20
CA ASP A 128 -7.89 7.09 16.79
C ASP A 128 -6.46 6.67 16.39
N GLY A 129 -5.87 7.35 15.40
CA GLY A 129 -4.53 7.05 14.87
C GLY A 129 -4.45 5.78 14.01
N ASN A 130 -5.59 5.19 13.66
CA ASN A 130 -5.65 3.98 12.86
C ASN A 130 -5.74 4.30 11.37
N TYR A 131 -5.17 3.42 10.56
CA TYR A 131 -5.34 3.49 9.13
C TYR A 131 -6.60 2.75 8.68
N TYR A 132 -7.28 3.29 7.68
CA TYR A 132 -8.40 2.66 7.02
C TYR A 132 -8.24 2.64 5.51
N HIS A 133 -8.77 1.60 4.88
CA HIS A 133 -8.75 1.42 3.44
C HIS A 133 -9.73 2.37 2.75
N GLN A 134 -9.27 3.01 1.68
CA GLN A 134 -10.14 3.71 0.76
C GLN A 134 -11.02 2.68 0.04
N LYS A 135 -12.27 2.56 0.50
CA LYS A 135 -13.21 1.51 0.08
C LYS A 135 -13.17 1.25 -1.43
N TYR A 136 -12.95 -0.01 -1.81
CA TYR A 136 -12.81 -0.51 -3.18
C TYR A 136 -11.60 -0.04 -4.00
N GLN A 137 -10.71 0.78 -3.43
CA GLN A 137 -9.55 1.30 -4.15
C GLN A 137 -8.33 0.42 -3.94
N PHE A 138 -7.98 -0.33 -4.98
CA PHE A 138 -6.78 -1.13 -5.03
C PHE A 138 -6.44 -1.45 -6.50
N ASP A 139 -5.18 -1.77 -6.76
CA ASP A 139 -4.73 -2.22 -8.07
C ASP A 139 -3.80 -3.43 -7.91
N PRO A 140 -4.18 -4.61 -8.42
CA PRO A 140 -3.32 -5.78 -8.41
C PRO A 140 -2.05 -5.53 -9.21
N VAL A 141 -0.90 -5.93 -8.64
CA VAL A 141 0.40 -5.75 -9.29
C VAL A 141 1.25 -7.00 -9.17
N GLU A 142 2.24 -7.08 -10.04
CA GLU A 142 3.23 -8.14 -10.04
C GLU A 142 4.65 -7.59 -10.19
N ARG A 143 5.63 -8.38 -9.74
CA ARG A 143 7.04 -8.04 -9.89
C ARG A 143 7.57 -8.64 -11.19
N THR A 144 8.15 -7.81 -12.04
CA THR A 144 8.74 -8.23 -13.31
C THR A 144 10.04 -8.99 -13.08
N LYS A 145 10.52 -9.69 -14.13
CA LYS A 145 11.83 -10.36 -14.12
C LYS A 145 13.00 -9.42 -13.86
N ASN A 146 12.84 -8.13 -14.19
CA ASN A 146 13.84 -7.10 -13.98
C ASN A 146 13.77 -6.47 -12.58
N GLY A 147 12.86 -6.96 -11.71
CA GLY A 147 12.70 -6.51 -10.34
C GLY A 147 11.80 -5.30 -10.16
N THR A 148 11.27 -4.72 -11.25
CA THR A 148 10.31 -3.60 -11.24
C THR A 148 8.88 -4.08 -10.98
N TRP A 149 7.93 -3.15 -10.81
CA TRP A 149 6.52 -3.44 -10.57
C TRP A 149 5.66 -2.96 -11.74
N GLN A 150 4.59 -3.70 -12.03
CA GLN A 150 3.59 -3.36 -13.04
C GLN A 150 2.20 -3.88 -12.63
N GLY A 151 1.15 -3.29 -13.20
CA GLY A 151 -0.20 -3.84 -13.17
C GLY A 151 -0.30 -5.17 -13.92
N LEU A 152 -1.38 -5.92 -13.69
CA LEU A 152 -1.56 -7.24 -14.31
C LEU A 152 -1.68 -7.20 -15.84
N ASN A 153 -1.97 -6.03 -16.44
CA ASN A 153 -1.98 -5.85 -17.89
C ASN A 153 -0.75 -5.08 -18.40
N GLY A 154 0.30 -4.95 -17.57
CA GLY A 154 1.53 -4.25 -17.91
C GLY A 154 1.51 -2.74 -17.67
N GLU A 155 0.49 -2.22 -16.97
CA GLU A 155 0.39 -0.81 -16.61
C GLU A 155 1.54 -0.39 -15.69
N SER A 156 2.05 0.83 -15.84
CA SER A 156 3.02 1.38 -14.90
C SER A 156 2.34 1.72 -13.57
N ILE A 157 3.11 1.69 -12.47
CA ILE A 157 2.63 2.11 -11.14
C ILE A 157 2.15 3.56 -11.16
N GLU A 158 2.82 4.41 -11.93
CA GLU A 158 2.43 5.80 -12.16
C GLU A 158 1.06 5.92 -12.81
N SER A 159 0.81 5.16 -13.89
CA SER A 159 -0.48 5.17 -14.59
C SER A 159 -1.60 4.74 -13.65
N LEU A 160 -1.44 3.60 -12.97
CA LEU A 160 -2.43 3.09 -12.02
C LEU A 160 -2.75 4.12 -10.92
N PHE A 161 -1.72 4.74 -10.34
CA PHE A 161 -1.91 5.76 -9.32
C PHE A 161 -2.64 6.99 -9.87
N ASN A 162 -2.20 7.51 -11.02
CA ASN A 162 -2.79 8.71 -11.62
C ASN A 162 -4.23 8.48 -12.07
N ASP A 163 -4.59 7.29 -12.55
CA ASP A 163 -5.97 6.93 -12.91
C ASP A 163 -6.88 6.98 -11.67
N LYS A 164 -6.43 6.46 -10.52
CA LYS A 164 -7.18 6.58 -9.26
C LYS A 164 -7.24 8.00 -8.76
N LYS A 165 -6.11 8.72 -8.78
CA LYS A 165 -5.97 10.12 -8.36
C LYS A 165 -6.98 10.97 -9.10
N ASN A 166 -6.88 11.04 -10.43
CA ASN A 166 -7.70 11.89 -11.29
C ASN A 166 -9.16 11.42 -11.39
N GLY A 167 -9.44 10.16 -11.02
CA GLY A 167 -10.79 9.60 -11.00
C GLY A 167 -11.42 9.66 -9.60
N VAL A 168 -11.59 8.47 -9.02
CA VAL A 168 -12.37 8.26 -7.79
C VAL A 168 -11.81 8.96 -6.56
N LEU A 169 -10.50 9.16 -6.45
CA LEU A 169 -9.91 9.82 -5.28
C LEU A 169 -10.19 11.33 -5.30
N THR A 170 -10.04 12.01 -6.45
CA THR A 170 -10.51 13.38 -6.63
C THR A 170 -12.02 13.49 -6.47
N ALA A 171 -12.81 12.56 -7.01
CA ALA A 171 -14.27 12.57 -6.85
C ALA A 171 -14.73 12.45 -5.38
N ARG A 172 -13.90 11.86 -4.51
CA ARG A 172 -14.10 11.80 -3.06
C ARG A 172 -13.59 13.02 -2.30
N GLY A 173 -13.02 14.02 -2.99
CA GLY A 173 -12.48 15.23 -2.39
C GLY A 173 -11.13 15.04 -1.69
N LEU A 174 -10.39 13.96 -2.00
CA LEU A 174 -9.04 13.77 -1.44
C LEU A 174 -8.00 14.68 -2.09
N PHE A 175 -8.24 15.08 -3.34
CA PHE A 175 -7.40 16.01 -4.08
C PHE A 175 -8.28 17.18 -4.52
N ASP A 176 -7.75 18.38 -4.39
CA ASP A 176 -8.37 19.58 -4.95
C ASP A 176 -8.47 19.46 -6.49
N LYS A 177 -9.47 20.12 -7.07
CA LYS A 177 -9.62 20.24 -8.53
C LYS A 177 -8.76 21.35 -9.10
#